data_AF-A0A3C0UG15-F1
#
_entry.id   AF-A0A3C0UG15-F1
#
_cell.length_a   1.000
_cell.length_b   1.000
_cell.length_c   1.000
_cell.angle_alpha   90.00
_cell.angle_beta   90.00
_cell.angle_gamma   90.00
#
_symmetry.space_group_name_H-M   'P 1'
#
loop_
_entity.id
_entity.type
_entity.pdbx_description
1 polymer ?
#
loop_
_entity_poly.entity_id
_entity_poly.type
_entity_poly.pdbx_seq_one_letter_code
_entity_poly.pdbx_strand_id
1 'polypeptide(L)' 'MQRHSGEEIIKLFTELAPYINDIVVEDVGISVIKDGVYTAYVPGKSFDLGLKAGEPMKGQVSEQCIKTG' A
#
# COMPACT_ATOMS: atom_id res chain seq x y z
N MET A 1 9.82 2.61 23.88
CA MET A 1 9.33 2.45 22.50
C MET A 1 7.84 2.68 22.49
N GLN A 2 7.35 3.65 21.72
CA GLN A 2 5.91 3.87 21.55
C GLN A 2 5.35 2.72 20.71
N ARG A 3 4.26 2.09 21.17
CA ARG A 3 3.53 1.09 20.39
C ARG A 3 2.36 1.80 19.71
N HIS A 4 2.30 1.71 18.40
CA HIS A 4 1.15 2.12 17.60
C HIS A 4 0.15 0.96 17.50
N SER A 5 -1.12 1.29 17.44
CA SER A 5 -2.17 0.35 17.05
C SER A 5 -1.98 -0.09 15.59
N GLY A 6 -2.56 -1.24 15.22
CA GLY A 6 -2.52 -1.70 13.82
C GLY A 6 -3.11 -0.67 12.85
N GLU A 7 -4.18 0.03 13.26
CA GLU A 7 -4.79 1.08 12.45
C GLU A 7 -3.86 2.28 12.24
N GLU A 8 -3.18 2.72 13.30
CA GLU A 8 -2.19 3.80 13.21
C GLU A 8 -1.03 3.40 12.30
N ILE A 9 -0.58 2.14 12.37
CA ILE A 9 0.48 1.64 11.50
C ILE A 9 0.06 1.71 10.02
N ILE A 10 -1.15 1.24 9.67
CA ILE A 10 -1.65 1.31 8.28
C ILE A 10 -1.75 2.77 7.81
N LYS A 11 -2.18 3.68 8.69
CA LYS A 11 -2.21 5.11 8.37
C LYS A 11 -0.80 5.64 8.09
N LEU A 12 0.18 5.31 8.93
CA LEU A 12 1.58 5.71 8.73
C LEU A 12 2.16 5.15 7.44
N PHE A 13 1.85 3.90 7.07
CA PHE A 13 2.25 3.34 5.77
C PHE A 13 1.63 4.07 4.59
N THR A 14 0.36 4.48 4.72
CA THR A 14 -0.33 5.28 3.71
C THR A 14 0.38 6.62 3.49
N GLU A 15 0.80 7.28 4.58
CA GLU A 15 1.54 8.54 4.54
C GLU A 15 2.97 8.37 4.00
N LEU A 16 3.62 7.23 4.30
CA LEU A 16 4.98 6.92 3.87
C LEU A 16 5.06 6.52 2.39
N ALA A 17 4.05 5.84 1.86
CA ALA A 17 4.08 5.20 0.54
C ALA A 17 4.65 6.07 -0.60
N PRO A 18 4.26 7.36 -0.76
CA PRO A 18 4.77 8.21 -1.83
C PRO A 18 6.29 8.44 -1.78
N TYR A 19 6.90 8.34 -0.60
CA TYR A 19 8.31 8.65 -0.38
C TYR A 19 9.20 7.42 -0.44
N ILE A 20 8.64 6.20 -0.50
CA ILE A 20 9.44 4.98 -0.44
C ILE A 20 10.45 4.95 -1.59
N ASN A 21 10.05 5.27 -2.82
CA ASN A 21 10.94 5.30 -3.98
C ASN A 21 12.02 6.41 -3.92
N ASP A 22 11.91 7.36 -2.98
CA ASP A 22 12.96 8.36 -2.72
C ASP A 22 14.00 7.87 -1.70
N ILE A 23 13.65 6.88 -0.89
CA ILE A 23 14.50 6.35 0.20
C ILE A 23 15.06 4.95 -0.08
N VAL A 24 14.52 4.23 -1.08
CA VAL A 24 15.05 2.95 -1.55
C VAL A 24 15.69 3.09 -2.93
N VAL A 25 16.70 2.27 -3.20
CA VAL A 25 17.40 2.27 -4.50
C VAL A 25 16.59 1.54 -5.58
N GLU A 26 15.75 0.60 -5.18
CA GLU A 26 14.94 -0.24 -6.07
C GLU A 26 13.65 0.46 -6.50
N ASP A 27 13.14 0.11 -7.68
CA ASP A 27 11.86 0.60 -8.19
C ASP A 27 10.71 -0.26 -7.63
N VAL A 28 9.97 0.27 -6.67
CA VAL A 28 8.95 -0.49 -5.93
C VAL A 28 7.55 0.07 -6.20
N GLY A 29 6.65 -0.80 -6.66
CA GLY A 29 5.21 -0.52 -6.66
C GLY A 29 4.60 -0.80 -5.29
N ILE A 30 3.89 0.16 -4.73
CA ILE A 30 3.33 0.08 -3.37
C ILE A 30 1.82 0.21 -3.42
N SER A 31 1.14 -0.70 -2.75
CA SER A 31 -0.28 -0.59 -2.45
C SER A 31 -0.49 -0.74 -0.95
N VAL A 32 -1.25 0.19 -0.37
CA VAL A 32 -1.72 0.08 1.01
C VAL A 32 -3.22 -0.10 0.96
N ILE A 33 -3.73 -1.15 1.62
CA ILE A 33 -5.14 -1.52 1.59
C ILE A 33 -5.65 -1.57 3.03
N LYS A 34 -6.76 -0.90 3.29
CA LYS A 34 -7.51 -0.98 4.54
C LYS A 34 -8.96 -1.33 4.22
N ASP A 35 -9.51 -2.32 4.90
CA ASP A 35 -10.92 -2.73 4.79
C ASP A 35 -11.36 -2.97 3.32
N GLY A 36 -10.45 -3.54 2.51
CA GLY A 36 -10.70 -3.83 1.10
C GLY A 36 -10.67 -2.61 0.17
N VAL A 37 -10.17 -1.46 0.62
CA VAL A 37 -10.03 -0.23 -0.17
C VAL A 37 -8.58 0.21 -0.21
N TYR A 38 -8.10 0.64 -1.38
CA TYR A 38 -6.76 1.23 -1.49
C TYR A 38 -6.71 2.56 -0.74
N THR A 39 -5.84 2.68 0.26
CA THR A 39 -5.56 3.94 0.95
C THR A 39 -4.41 4.70 0.29
N ALA A 40 -3.45 3.98 -0.31
CA ALA A 40 -2.40 4.53 -1.16
C ALA A 40 -2.09 3.57 -2.30
N TYR A 41 -1.74 4.13 -3.46
CA TYR A 41 -1.13 3.42 -4.56
C TYR A 41 -0.02 4.28 -5.16
N VAL A 42 1.18 3.73 -5.24
CA VAL A 42 2.35 4.36 -5.84
C VAL A 42 2.89 3.37 -6.87
N PRO A 43 2.77 3.68 -8.18
CA PRO A 43 3.28 2.80 -9.20
C PRO A 43 4.81 2.79 -9.19
N GLY A 44 5.39 1.65 -9.57
CA GLY A 44 6.79 1.62 -9.94
C GLY A 44 6.97 2.27 -11.32
N LYS A 45 8.16 2.80 -11.60
CA LYS A 45 8.54 3.34 -12.92
C LYS A 45 8.38 2.31 -14.03
N SER A 46 8.59 1.04 -13.70
CA SER A 46 8.57 -0.07 -14.65
C SER A 46 7.20 -0.74 -14.77
N PHE A 47 6.28 -0.51 -13.83
CA PHE A 47 5.00 -1.21 -13.76
C PHE A 47 3.92 -0.39 -13.04
N ASP A 48 2.86 -0.07 -13.77
CA ASP A 48 1.69 0.66 -13.28
C ASP A 48 0.41 -0.13 -13.60
N LEU A 49 -0.40 -0.37 -12.56
CA LEU A 49 -1.70 -1.04 -12.63
C LEU A 49 -2.86 -0.05 -12.81
N GLY A 50 -2.59 1.25 -12.82
CA GLY A 50 -3.59 2.31 -12.97
C GLY A 50 -4.56 2.43 -11.79
N LEU A 51 -4.17 1.94 -10.62
CA LEU A 51 -5.00 1.94 -9.40
C LEU A 51 -5.02 3.32 -8.76
N LYS A 52 -6.07 3.60 -7.99
CA LYS A 52 -6.22 4.88 -7.28
C LYS A 52 -6.64 4.67 -5.84
N ALA A 53 -6.17 5.55 -4.97
CA ALA A 53 -6.67 5.62 -3.60
C ALA A 53 -8.19 5.87 -3.61
N GLY A 54 -8.92 5.18 -2.73
CA GLY A 54 -10.38 5.17 -2.67
C GLY A 54 -11.06 4.14 -3.57
N GLU A 55 -10.34 3.51 -4.50
CA GLU A 55 -10.91 2.40 -5.27
C GLU A 55 -10.99 1.11 -4.43
N PRO A 56 -12.03 0.27 -4.64
CA PRO A 56 -12.07 -1.07 -4.10
C PRO A 56 -10.85 -1.86 -4.56
N MET A 57 -10.34 -2.72 -3.68
CA MET A 57 -9.21 -3.58 -4.01
C MET A 57 -9.54 -4.50 -5.19
N LYS A 58 -8.54 -4.75 -6.04
CA LYS A 58 -8.66 -5.64 -7.20
C LYS A 58 -7.47 -6.60 -7.22
N GLY A 59 -7.69 -7.81 -7.74
CA GLY A 59 -6.64 -8.80 -7.98
C GLY A 59 -6.50 -9.87 -6.91
N GLN A 60 -6.14 -11.08 -7.36
CA GLN A 60 -6.07 -12.30 -6.52
C GLN A 60 -5.03 -12.21 -5.40
N VAL A 61 -3.92 -11.52 -5.62
CA VAL A 61 -2.85 -11.39 -4.61
C VAL A 61 -3.31 -10.56 -3.43
N SER A 62 -3.93 -9.40 -3.69
CA SER A 62 -4.53 -8.53 -2.66
C SER A 62 -5.59 -9.28 -1.84
N GLU A 63 -6.43 -10.07 -2.52
CA GLU A 63 -7.43 -10.91 -1.86
C GLU A 63 -6.83 -12.00 -0.98
N GLN A 64 -5.76 -12.66 -1.43
CA GLN A 64 -5.08 -13.68 -0.65
C GLN A 64 -4.46 -13.06 0.61
N CYS A 65 -3.71 -11.96 0.48
CA CYS A 65 -3.08 -11.28 1.62
C CYS A 65 -4.09 -10.89 2.70
N ILE A 66 -5.28 -10.39 2.34
CA ILE A 66 -6.31 -10.05 3.33
C ILE A 66 -6.86 -11.31 4.02
N LYS A 67 -7.03 -12.41 3.27
CA LYS A 67 -7.64 -13.64 3.79
C LYS A 67 -6.67 -14.45 4.66
N THR A 68 -5.37 -14.42 4.37
CA THR A 68 -4.38 -15.29 5.02
C THR A 68 -3.52 -14.59 6.06
N GLY A 69 -3.42 -13.25 6.02
CA GLY A 69 -2.31 -12.54 6.66
C GLY A 69 -0.98 -12.89 6.01
#